data_AF-A0A7I7MDT2-F1
#
_entry.id   AF-A0A7I7MDT2-F1
#
_cell.length_a   1.000
_cell.length_b   1.000
_cell.length_c   1.000
_cell.angle_alpha   90.00
_cell.angle_beta   90.00
_cell.angle_gamma   90.00
#
_symmetry.space_group_name_H-M   'P 1'
#
loop_
_entity.id
_entity.type
_entity.pdbx_description
1 polymer ?
#
loop_
_entity_poly.entity_id
_entity_poly.type
_entity_poly.pdbx_seq_one_letter_code
_entity_poly.pdbx_strand_id
1 'polypeptide(L)'
;MTIVDVARPDREDLPQLQRDTLFVTDGGLETELIFHDGRDLPCFAAFPLLDTLGGLARLRRYYDGYLDIARAHRAGFIVETPTWRANPDWARQLGYSAQRLDEVNRAAVALAREVRAVATADGLTTVVSGCIGPRGDGYDPEVAMSAEEAQCYHAEQIGAFADAGADQVTAITMTNTAEAIGVVRAAVGTGLAVAISFTVETDGRLPTGQQLSRAIEQVDAETNSAAAYFMVNCAHPTHFRSAFDHGGEWRHRIVGVRANASTLSHAELDEATALDEGDPADLGAAHAAMRDRLPSVTVLGGCCGTDARHVAAIVSAWSGD
;
A
#
# COMPACT_ATOMS: atom_id res chain seq x y z
N MET A 1 21.43 0.90 -29.83
CA MET A 1 20.56 0.18 -28.90
C MET A 1 19.24 0.92 -28.93
N THR A 2 18.28 0.40 -29.70
CA THR A 2 17.01 1.07 -29.95
C THR A 2 16.20 1.02 -28.65
N ILE A 3 15.86 2.18 -28.10
CA ILE A 3 14.92 2.29 -26.99
C ILE A 3 13.61 1.69 -27.52
N VAL A 4 13.28 0.49 -27.05
CA VAL A 4 11.95 -0.07 -27.27
C VAL A 4 11.03 0.85 -26.49
N ASP A 5 10.15 1.55 -27.20
CA ASP A 5 9.06 2.30 -26.60
C ASP A 5 8.13 1.27 -25.97
N VAL A 6 8.41 0.90 -24.72
CA VAL A 6 7.54 0.04 -23.92
C VAL A 6 6.28 0.88 -23.72
N ALA A 7 5.22 0.52 -24.44
CA ALA A 7 3.92 1.16 -24.30
C ALA A 7 3.59 1.26 -22.81
N ARG A 8 3.37 2.49 -22.33
CA ARG A 8 2.95 2.70 -20.95
C ARG A 8 1.62 1.96 -20.75
N PRO A 9 1.42 1.21 -19.66
CA PRO A 9 0.09 0.73 -19.32
C PRO A 9 -0.82 1.94 -19.25
N ASP A 10 -1.96 1.88 -19.93
CA ASP A 10 -2.82 3.03 -20.01
C ASP A 10 -3.42 3.27 -18.61
N ARG A 11 -3.41 4.52 -18.16
CA ARG A 11 -4.01 4.88 -16.85
C ARG A 11 -5.50 4.57 -16.86
N GLU A 12 -6.08 4.45 -18.04
CA GLU A 12 -7.48 4.12 -18.27
C GLU A 12 -7.84 2.66 -17.94
N ASP A 13 -6.85 1.76 -17.80
CA ASP A 13 -7.10 0.33 -17.52
C ASP A 13 -7.35 0.02 -16.03
N LEU A 14 -7.01 0.94 -15.11
CA LEU A 14 -7.23 0.73 -13.68
C LEU A 14 -8.67 1.11 -13.28
N PRO A 15 -9.52 0.16 -12.88
CA PRO A 15 -10.93 0.41 -12.66
C PRO A 15 -11.19 1.38 -11.49
N GLN A 16 -10.29 1.44 -10.50
CA GLN A 16 -10.38 2.39 -9.39
C GLN A 16 -10.19 3.86 -9.81
N LEU A 17 -9.67 4.12 -11.02
CA LEU A 17 -9.50 5.49 -11.55
C LEU A 17 -10.74 6.02 -12.27
N GLN A 18 -11.74 5.19 -12.53
CA GLN A 18 -12.97 5.56 -13.26
C GLN A 18 -13.97 6.38 -12.41
N ARG A 19 -13.71 6.57 -11.11
CA ARG A 19 -14.44 7.45 -10.15
C ARG A 19 -15.92 7.15 -9.93
N ASP A 20 -16.45 6.07 -10.45
CA ASP A 20 -17.84 5.63 -10.28
C ASP A 20 -18.01 4.63 -9.13
N THR A 21 -16.92 3.98 -8.71
CA THR A 21 -16.93 2.86 -7.79
C THR A 21 -15.83 3.02 -6.74
N LEU A 22 -16.18 2.81 -5.46
CA LEU A 22 -15.19 2.71 -4.39
C LEU A 22 -14.43 1.38 -4.51
N PHE A 23 -13.18 1.38 -4.08
CA PHE A 23 -12.33 0.20 -3.98
C PHE A 23 -11.87 0.05 -2.54
N VAL A 24 -12.09 -1.14 -2.00
CA VAL A 24 -11.60 -1.54 -0.68
C VAL A 24 -10.24 -2.19 -0.83
N THR A 25 -9.34 -1.93 0.11
CA THR A 25 -8.12 -2.72 0.30
C THR A 25 -8.06 -3.21 1.74
N ASP A 26 -7.01 -3.94 2.09
CA ASP A 26 -6.86 -4.59 3.38
C ASP A 26 -6.42 -3.62 4.51
N GLY A 27 -6.26 -4.17 5.72
CA GLY A 27 -5.84 -3.45 6.92
C GLY A 27 -4.34 -3.60 7.20
N GLY A 28 -3.97 -3.72 8.48
CA GLY A 28 -2.59 -3.93 8.91
C GLY A 28 -2.28 -5.43 9.07
N LEU A 29 -1.89 -6.09 7.99
CA LEU A 29 -1.62 -7.54 7.97
C LEU A 29 -0.68 -7.99 9.09
N GLU A 30 0.52 -7.42 9.17
CA GLU A 30 1.53 -7.80 10.15
C GLU A 30 1.03 -7.56 11.59
N THR A 31 0.38 -6.43 11.85
CA THR A 31 -0.19 -6.15 13.18
C THR A 31 -1.31 -7.11 13.55
N GLU A 32 -2.18 -7.48 12.61
CA GLU A 32 -3.24 -8.47 12.87
C GLU A 32 -2.62 -9.85 13.18
N LEU A 33 -1.63 -10.29 12.40
CA LEU A 33 -0.94 -11.55 12.62
C LEU A 33 -0.20 -11.58 13.97
N ILE A 34 0.41 -10.48 14.39
CA ILE A 34 1.12 -10.43 15.68
C ILE A 34 0.13 -10.39 16.84
N PHE A 35 -0.80 -9.44 16.83
CA PHE A 35 -1.59 -9.10 18.01
C PHE A 35 -2.90 -9.89 18.13
N HIS A 36 -3.50 -10.34 17.02
CA HIS A 36 -4.73 -11.15 17.06
C HIS A 36 -4.44 -12.65 16.95
N ASP A 37 -3.50 -13.05 16.09
CA ASP A 37 -3.12 -14.47 15.96
C ASP A 37 -2.03 -14.89 16.97
N GLY A 38 -1.33 -13.96 17.62
CA GLY A 38 -0.22 -14.26 18.52
C GLY A 38 1.01 -14.84 17.80
N ARG A 39 1.20 -14.50 16.51
CA ARG A 39 2.32 -15.03 15.71
C ARG A 39 3.58 -14.23 15.94
N ASP A 40 4.68 -14.95 16.07
CA ASP A 40 6.00 -14.37 15.89
C ASP A 40 6.26 -14.14 14.39
N LEU A 41 6.56 -12.89 14.02
CA LEU A 41 6.94 -12.48 12.68
C LEU A 41 8.37 -11.92 12.73
N PRO A 42 9.41 -12.77 12.56
CA PRO A 42 10.78 -12.31 12.49
C PRO A 42 10.94 -11.19 11.45
N CYS A 43 11.66 -10.14 11.83
CA CYS A 43 11.83 -8.92 11.02
C CYS A 43 10.50 -8.30 10.56
N PHE A 44 9.39 -8.50 11.29
CA PHE A 44 8.06 -7.97 10.94
C PHE A 44 7.66 -8.32 9.48
N ALA A 45 8.03 -9.51 9.00
CA ALA A 45 7.79 -9.91 7.61
C ALA A 45 6.70 -10.96 7.51
N ALA A 46 5.63 -10.67 6.75
CA ALA A 46 4.55 -11.63 6.50
C ALA A 46 4.85 -12.63 5.37
N PHE A 47 5.70 -12.28 4.40
CA PHE A 47 5.97 -13.12 3.23
C PHE A 47 6.44 -14.56 3.54
N PRO A 48 7.18 -14.86 4.64
CA PRO A 48 7.56 -16.23 4.97
C PRO A 48 6.38 -17.18 5.23
N LEU A 49 5.18 -16.64 5.50
CA LEU A 49 3.98 -17.47 5.64
C LEU A 49 3.63 -18.23 4.36
N LEU A 50 4.07 -17.75 3.18
CA LEU A 50 3.87 -18.41 1.88
C LEU A 50 4.58 -19.75 1.79
N ASP A 51 5.61 -20.00 2.61
CA ASP A 51 6.43 -21.22 2.57
C ASP A 51 5.77 -22.41 3.28
N THR A 52 4.68 -22.18 4.00
CA THR A 52 3.99 -23.23 4.77
C THR A 52 2.52 -23.32 4.39
N LEU A 53 1.98 -24.54 4.39
CA LEU A 53 0.55 -24.76 4.13
C LEU A 53 -0.34 -24.02 5.13
N GLY A 54 0.07 -23.99 6.41
CA GLY A 54 -0.66 -23.28 7.46
C GLY A 54 -0.64 -21.77 7.32
N GLY A 55 0.52 -21.20 6.96
CA GLY A 55 0.67 -19.77 6.68
C GLY A 55 -0.12 -19.34 5.45
N LEU A 56 -0.01 -20.09 4.34
CA LEU A 56 -0.80 -19.85 3.13
C LEU A 56 -2.31 -19.90 3.39
N ALA A 57 -2.78 -20.88 4.16
CA ALA A 57 -4.19 -20.96 4.53
C ALA A 57 -4.65 -19.79 5.41
N ARG A 58 -3.77 -19.24 6.27
CA ARG A 58 -4.09 -18.05 7.07
C ARG A 58 -4.13 -16.79 6.22
N LEU A 59 -3.17 -16.63 5.30
CA LEU A 59 -3.16 -15.50 4.37
C LEU A 59 -4.41 -15.50 3.47
N ARG A 60 -4.90 -16.66 3.03
CA ARG A 60 -6.21 -16.73 2.34
C ARG A 60 -7.35 -16.18 3.21
N ARG A 61 -7.46 -16.66 4.45
CA ARG A 61 -8.51 -16.22 5.39
C ARG A 61 -8.41 -14.75 5.78
N TYR A 62 -7.22 -14.16 5.73
CA TYR A 62 -7.03 -12.74 6.02
C TYR A 62 -7.89 -11.87 5.10
N TYR A 63 -7.99 -12.20 3.82
CA TYR A 63 -8.76 -11.42 2.87
C TYR A 63 -10.29 -11.57 3.01
N ASP A 64 -10.79 -12.62 3.68
CA ASP A 64 -12.23 -12.92 3.75
C ASP A 64 -13.04 -11.74 4.31
N GLY A 65 -12.59 -11.16 5.43
CA GLY A 65 -13.27 -10.03 6.06
C GLY A 65 -13.31 -8.77 5.19
N TYR A 66 -12.26 -8.52 4.39
CA TYR A 66 -12.22 -7.37 3.49
C TYR A 66 -13.03 -7.59 2.21
N LEU A 67 -13.10 -8.83 1.73
CA LEU A 67 -14.03 -9.19 0.66
C LEU A 67 -15.48 -9.02 1.10
N ASP A 68 -15.82 -9.35 2.35
CA ASP A 68 -17.17 -9.12 2.88
C ASP A 68 -17.53 -7.63 2.90
N ILE A 69 -16.59 -6.75 3.23
CA ILE A 69 -16.77 -5.30 3.16
C ILE A 69 -17.01 -4.86 1.71
N ALA A 70 -16.18 -5.33 0.77
CA ALA A 70 -16.33 -5.02 -0.64
C ALA A 70 -17.71 -5.45 -1.17
N ARG A 71 -18.19 -6.65 -0.80
CA ARG A 71 -19.55 -7.14 -1.13
C ARG A 71 -20.63 -6.25 -0.52
N ALA A 72 -20.52 -5.92 0.76
CA ALA A 72 -21.53 -5.15 1.49
C ALA A 72 -21.74 -3.76 0.86
N HIS A 73 -20.67 -3.10 0.44
CA HIS A 73 -20.73 -1.75 -0.15
C HIS A 73 -20.75 -1.72 -1.68
N ARG A 74 -20.83 -2.89 -2.35
CA ARG A 74 -20.71 -3.02 -3.81
C ARG A 74 -19.47 -2.30 -4.37
N ALA A 75 -18.38 -2.37 -3.61
CA ALA A 75 -17.10 -1.80 -3.96
C ALA A 75 -16.25 -2.82 -4.73
N GLY A 76 -15.29 -2.34 -5.52
CA GLY A 76 -14.20 -3.17 -6.01
C GLY A 76 -13.23 -3.54 -4.89
N PHE A 77 -12.29 -4.44 -5.16
CA PHE A 77 -11.29 -4.88 -4.18
C PHE A 77 -9.88 -4.88 -4.77
N ILE A 78 -8.93 -4.22 -4.10
CA ILE A 78 -7.51 -4.28 -4.42
C ILE A 78 -6.85 -5.30 -3.49
N VAL A 79 -6.43 -6.43 -4.07
CA VAL A 79 -5.71 -7.48 -3.36
C VAL A 79 -4.23 -7.13 -3.35
N GLU A 80 -3.72 -6.64 -2.23
CA GLU A 80 -2.29 -6.38 -2.04
C GLU A 80 -1.58 -7.68 -1.65
N THR A 81 -0.45 -7.97 -2.29
CA THR A 81 0.37 -9.14 -1.92
C THR A 81 1.02 -8.96 -0.54
N PRO A 82 1.23 -10.03 0.25
CA PRO A 82 1.87 -9.96 1.57
C PRO A 82 3.40 -9.82 1.47
N THR A 83 3.87 -8.80 0.74
CA THR A 83 5.26 -8.67 0.27
C THR A 83 5.94 -7.36 0.67
N TRP A 84 5.38 -6.62 1.63
CA TRP A 84 5.92 -5.33 2.07
C TRP A 84 7.42 -5.39 2.42
N ARG A 85 7.86 -6.42 3.17
CA ARG A 85 9.30 -6.70 3.45
C ARG A 85 9.92 -7.79 2.57
N ALA A 86 9.32 -8.18 1.44
CA ALA A 86 9.88 -9.21 0.55
C ALA A 86 10.96 -8.67 -0.40
N ASN A 87 11.94 -7.93 0.16
CA ASN A 87 13.05 -7.32 -0.56
C ASN A 87 14.41 -7.92 -0.13
N PRO A 88 15.51 -7.68 -0.86
CA PRO A 88 16.79 -8.34 -0.62
C PRO A 88 17.40 -8.13 0.77
N ASP A 89 17.15 -7.00 1.43
CA ASP A 89 17.79 -6.70 2.72
C ASP A 89 17.11 -7.42 3.88
N TRP A 90 15.77 -7.48 3.90
CA TRP A 90 15.02 -8.28 4.88
C TRP A 90 15.13 -9.78 4.59
N ALA A 91 15.08 -10.18 3.32
CA ALA A 91 15.23 -11.58 2.91
C ALA A 91 16.55 -12.18 3.42
N ARG A 92 17.66 -11.43 3.34
CA ARG A 92 18.97 -11.85 3.84
C ARG A 92 18.97 -12.09 5.35
N GLN A 93 18.33 -11.21 6.13
CA GLN A 93 18.19 -11.38 7.58
C GLN A 93 17.39 -12.64 7.94
N LEU A 94 16.41 -12.99 7.10
CA LEU A 94 15.56 -14.16 7.25
C LEU A 94 16.14 -15.44 6.63
N GLY A 95 17.35 -15.38 6.06
CA GLY A 95 18.04 -16.54 5.47
C GLY A 95 17.57 -16.95 4.07
N TYR A 96 16.84 -16.08 3.36
CA TYR A 96 16.39 -16.32 2.00
C TYR A 96 17.52 -16.04 1.00
N SER A 97 17.64 -16.90 -0.02
CA SER A 97 18.45 -16.62 -1.20
C SER A 97 17.70 -15.70 -2.16
N ALA A 98 18.41 -15.05 -3.09
CA ALA A 98 17.79 -14.24 -4.14
C ALA A 98 16.79 -15.05 -4.98
N GLN A 99 17.13 -16.31 -5.31
CA GLN A 99 16.23 -17.22 -6.01
C GLN A 99 14.95 -17.49 -5.20
N ARG A 100 15.07 -17.82 -3.91
CA ARG A 100 13.89 -18.09 -3.08
C ARG A 100 13.02 -16.85 -2.91
N LEU A 101 13.64 -15.67 -2.84
CA LEU A 101 12.94 -14.39 -2.77
C LEU A 101 12.09 -14.13 -4.03
N ASP A 102 12.63 -14.38 -5.22
CA ASP A 102 11.87 -14.30 -6.48
C ASP A 102 10.70 -15.30 -6.48
N GLU A 103 10.94 -16.55 -6.10
CA GLU A 103 9.89 -17.58 -6.00
C GLU A 103 8.75 -17.16 -5.05
N VAL A 104 9.09 -16.58 -3.89
CA VAL A 104 8.12 -16.07 -2.91
C VAL A 104 7.32 -14.90 -3.45
N ASN A 105 7.96 -13.91 -4.09
CA ASN A 105 7.24 -12.77 -4.66
C ASN A 105 6.25 -13.21 -5.76
N ARG A 106 6.63 -14.19 -6.60
CA ARG A 106 5.73 -14.80 -7.60
C ARG A 106 4.60 -15.59 -6.94
N ALA A 107 4.90 -16.35 -5.87
CA ALA A 107 3.89 -17.08 -5.11
C ALA A 107 2.88 -16.15 -4.42
N ALA A 108 3.32 -14.98 -3.98
CA ALA A 108 2.45 -13.95 -3.40
C ALA A 108 1.43 -13.44 -4.43
N VAL A 109 1.87 -13.15 -5.66
CA VAL A 109 0.96 -12.78 -6.77
C VAL A 109 0.03 -13.93 -7.13
N ALA A 110 0.51 -15.18 -7.12
CA ALA A 110 -0.34 -16.34 -7.34
C ALA A 110 -1.46 -16.44 -6.28
N LEU A 111 -1.14 -16.25 -5.00
CA LEU A 111 -2.13 -16.16 -3.92
C LEU A 111 -3.13 -15.02 -4.17
N ALA A 112 -2.66 -13.82 -4.49
CA ALA A 112 -3.55 -12.69 -4.76
C ALA A 112 -4.51 -12.96 -5.94
N ARG A 113 -4.04 -13.70 -6.97
CA ARG A 113 -4.87 -14.16 -8.09
C ARG A 113 -5.89 -15.22 -7.69
N GLU A 114 -5.59 -16.09 -6.72
CA GLU A 114 -6.58 -17.02 -6.15
C GLU A 114 -7.69 -16.25 -5.41
N VAL A 115 -7.32 -15.26 -4.60
CA VAL A 115 -8.28 -14.38 -3.90
C VAL A 115 -9.15 -13.62 -4.91
N ARG A 116 -8.53 -13.07 -5.97
CA ARG A 116 -9.25 -12.48 -7.10
C ARG A 116 -10.26 -13.45 -7.71
N ALA A 117 -9.87 -14.70 -7.97
CA ALA A 117 -10.78 -15.66 -8.60
C ALA A 117 -12.05 -15.89 -7.76
N VAL A 118 -11.92 -15.97 -6.43
CA VAL A 118 -13.05 -16.05 -5.50
C VAL A 118 -13.92 -14.79 -5.58
N ALA A 119 -13.30 -13.61 -5.47
CA ALA A 119 -13.99 -12.33 -5.51
C ALA A 119 -14.74 -12.09 -6.84
N THR A 120 -14.12 -12.43 -7.98
CA THR A 120 -14.75 -12.30 -9.31
C THR A 120 -15.89 -13.28 -9.51
N ALA A 121 -15.84 -14.47 -8.90
CA ALA A 121 -16.95 -15.42 -8.93
C ALA A 121 -18.19 -14.87 -8.21
N ASP A 122 -17.98 -13.98 -7.24
CA ASP A 122 -19.02 -13.24 -6.52
C ASP A 122 -19.43 -11.92 -7.21
N GLY A 123 -18.87 -11.64 -8.39
CA GLY A 123 -19.19 -10.44 -9.19
C GLY A 123 -18.47 -9.17 -8.77
N LEU A 124 -17.44 -9.25 -7.92
CA LEU A 124 -16.61 -8.09 -7.58
C LEU A 124 -15.61 -7.77 -8.68
N THR A 125 -15.42 -6.48 -8.96
CA THR A 125 -14.28 -5.98 -9.73
C THR A 125 -13.04 -6.00 -8.84
N THR A 126 -11.93 -6.52 -9.34
CA THR A 126 -10.71 -6.69 -8.54
C THR A 126 -9.46 -6.24 -9.26
N VAL A 127 -8.46 -5.79 -8.50
CA VAL A 127 -7.09 -5.51 -8.97
C VAL A 127 -6.11 -6.31 -8.12
N VAL A 128 -5.18 -7.03 -8.76
CA VAL A 128 -4.05 -7.69 -8.10
C VAL A 128 -2.88 -6.73 -8.06
N SER A 129 -2.47 -6.34 -6.87
CA SER A 129 -1.42 -5.36 -6.64
C SER A 129 -0.21 -5.98 -5.94
N GLY A 130 0.96 -5.83 -6.56
CA GLY A 130 2.24 -6.16 -5.94
C GLY A 130 2.63 -5.10 -4.90
N CYS A 131 2.56 -5.43 -3.62
CA CYS A 131 2.93 -4.52 -2.54
C CYS A 131 4.44 -4.42 -2.39
N ILE A 132 4.96 -3.20 -2.47
CA ILE A 132 6.37 -2.83 -2.22
C ILE A 132 6.44 -2.01 -0.92
N GLY A 133 7.31 -2.39 0.01
CA GLY A 133 7.70 -1.53 1.13
C GLY A 133 8.98 -0.76 0.85
N PRO A 134 9.34 0.21 1.70
CA PRO A 134 10.64 0.86 1.61
C PRO A 134 11.75 -0.17 1.83
N ARG A 135 12.94 0.13 1.31
CA ARG A 135 14.13 -0.69 1.52
C ARG A 135 14.44 -0.86 3.01
N GLY A 136 14.40 0.25 3.74
CA GLY A 136 14.72 0.33 5.17
C GLY A 136 13.51 0.13 6.07
N ASP A 137 13.56 0.70 7.27
CA ASP A 137 12.39 0.78 8.14
C ASP A 137 11.39 1.83 7.59
N GLY A 138 10.10 1.56 7.76
CA GLY A 138 9.02 2.43 7.32
C GLY A 138 8.95 3.77 8.04
N TYR A 139 9.69 3.93 9.13
CA TYR A 139 9.71 5.13 9.97
C TYR A 139 11.07 5.81 10.06
N ASP A 140 12.12 5.23 9.47
CA ASP A 140 13.48 5.76 9.52
C ASP A 140 13.98 6.21 8.13
N PRO A 141 14.16 7.53 7.90
CA PRO A 141 14.68 8.05 6.64
C PRO A 141 16.22 8.18 6.59
N GLU A 142 16.98 7.79 7.63
CA GLU A 142 18.40 8.17 7.80
C GLU A 142 19.32 7.73 6.65
N VAL A 143 18.99 6.66 5.91
CA VAL A 143 19.74 6.20 4.74
C VAL A 143 18.87 6.21 3.48
N ALA A 144 18.68 7.40 2.91
CA ALA A 144 17.97 7.56 1.64
C ALA A 144 18.85 7.17 0.43
N MET A 145 18.32 6.30 -0.42
CA MET A 145 18.90 5.99 -1.73
C MET A 145 18.74 7.17 -2.69
N SER A 146 19.63 7.31 -3.68
CA SER A 146 19.31 8.07 -4.88
C SER A 146 18.18 7.40 -5.68
N ALA A 147 17.52 8.16 -6.56
CA ALA A 147 16.46 7.62 -7.41
C ALA A 147 16.95 6.48 -8.32
N GLU A 148 18.20 6.57 -8.80
CA GLU A 148 18.84 5.54 -9.62
C GLU A 148 19.14 4.27 -8.82
N GLU A 149 19.63 4.40 -7.58
CA GLU A 149 19.84 3.26 -6.68
C GLU A 149 18.51 2.59 -6.32
N ALA A 150 17.49 3.39 -6.00
CA ALA A 150 16.16 2.89 -5.68
C ALA A 150 15.51 2.17 -6.88
N GLN A 151 15.68 2.69 -8.10
CA GLN A 151 15.22 2.03 -9.32
C GLN A 151 15.86 0.64 -9.46
N CYS A 152 17.19 0.57 -9.33
CA CYS A 152 17.91 -0.71 -9.41
C CYS A 152 17.50 -1.67 -8.30
N TYR A 153 17.32 -1.17 -7.07
CA TYR A 153 16.98 -1.98 -5.91
C TYR A 153 15.59 -2.64 -6.04
N HIS A 154 14.58 -1.86 -6.46
CA HIS A 154 13.19 -2.33 -6.54
C HIS A 154 12.87 -3.08 -7.85
N ALA A 155 13.74 -2.99 -8.87
CA ALA A 155 13.50 -3.57 -10.18
C ALA A 155 13.28 -5.10 -10.17
N GLU A 156 14.04 -5.85 -9.35
CA GLU A 156 13.91 -7.31 -9.30
C GLU A 156 12.54 -7.74 -8.74
N GLN A 157 12.10 -7.13 -7.64
CA GLN A 157 10.81 -7.46 -7.02
C GLN A 157 9.64 -7.07 -7.92
N ILE A 158 9.69 -5.88 -8.52
CA ILE A 158 8.68 -5.40 -9.48
C ILE A 158 8.65 -6.28 -10.74
N GLY A 159 9.81 -6.70 -11.25
CA GLY A 159 9.91 -7.64 -12.36
C GLY A 159 9.25 -8.99 -12.05
N ALA A 160 9.47 -9.53 -10.85
CA ALA A 160 8.80 -10.75 -10.40
C ALA A 160 7.27 -10.61 -10.38
N PHE A 161 6.75 -9.44 -9.98
CA PHE A 161 5.32 -9.16 -10.01
C PHE A 161 4.76 -9.08 -11.44
N ALA A 162 5.47 -8.39 -12.34
CA ALA A 162 5.08 -8.27 -13.74
C ALA A 162 5.00 -9.65 -14.42
N ASP A 163 6.05 -10.46 -14.27
CA ASP A 163 6.10 -11.80 -14.84
C ASP A 163 5.04 -12.75 -14.26
N ALA A 164 4.66 -12.57 -12.98
CA ALA A 164 3.62 -13.38 -12.33
C ALA A 164 2.18 -12.93 -12.70
N GLY A 165 2.04 -11.79 -13.38
CA GLY A 165 0.77 -11.24 -13.85
C GLY A 165 0.02 -10.44 -12.79
N ALA A 166 0.73 -9.60 -12.03
CA ALA A 166 0.11 -8.51 -11.28
C ALA A 166 -0.49 -7.47 -12.24
N ASP A 167 -1.57 -6.80 -11.82
CA ASP A 167 -2.23 -5.76 -12.62
C ASP A 167 -1.57 -4.38 -12.37
N GLN A 168 -1.04 -4.18 -11.16
CA GLN A 168 -0.27 -3.00 -10.76
C GLN A 168 0.75 -3.32 -9.68
N VAL A 169 1.58 -2.34 -9.32
CA VAL A 169 2.30 -2.31 -8.04
C VAL A 169 1.85 -1.14 -7.19
N THR A 170 1.81 -1.34 -5.87
CA THR A 170 1.61 -0.28 -4.89
C THR A 170 2.83 -0.24 -3.98
N ALA A 171 3.59 0.86 -4.02
CA ALA A 171 4.59 1.11 -2.99
C ALA A 171 3.98 1.85 -1.82
N ILE A 172 3.96 1.23 -0.64
CA ILE A 172 3.37 1.78 0.57
C ILE A 172 4.42 2.11 1.61
N THR A 173 4.14 3.15 2.40
CA THR A 173 5.03 3.64 3.46
C THR A 173 6.35 4.19 2.90
N MET A 174 6.29 4.88 1.76
CA MET A 174 7.46 5.60 1.25
C MET A 174 7.77 6.80 2.16
N THR A 175 9.03 6.92 2.59
CA THR A 175 9.47 7.96 3.54
C THR A 175 10.17 9.15 2.86
N ASN A 176 10.56 8.98 1.60
CA ASN A 176 11.34 9.94 0.83
C ASN A 176 10.99 9.88 -0.67
N THR A 177 11.20 10.99 -1.39
CA THR A 177 10.85 11.10 -2.81
C THR A 177 11.79 10.34 -3.73
N ALA A 178 13.09 10.27 -3.41
CA ALA A 178 14.07 9.59 -4.25
C ALA A 178 13.72 8.11 -4.43
N GLU A 179 13.33 7.43 -3.35
CA GLU A 179 12.89 6.04 -3.40
C GLU A 179 11.59 5.88 -4.20
N ALA A 180 10.60 6.74 -3.96
CA ALA A 180 9.35 6.73 -4.72
C ALA A 180 9.60 6.94 -6.23
N ILE A 181 10.50 7.84 -6.62
CA ILE A 181 10.89 8.07 -8.03
C ILE A 181 11.52 6.80 -8.61
N GLY A 182 12.42 6.16 -7.86
CA GLY A 182 13.06 4.91 -8.27
C GLY A 182 12.05 3.79 -8.52
N VAL A 183 11.10 3.59 -7.62
CA VAL A 183 9.98 2.64 -7.78
C VAL A 183 9.17 2.95 -9.03
N VAL A 184 8.78 4.21 -9.25
CA VAL A 184 8.00 4.60 -10.44
C VAL A 184 8.78 4.26 -11.72
N ARG A 185 10.07 4.60 -11.78
CA ARG A 185 10.92 4.31 -12.94
C ARG A 185 11.06 2.80 -13.17
N ALA A 186 11.19 2.01 -12.11
CA ALA A 186 11.27 0.55 -12.19
C ALA A 186 9.97 -0.06 -12.72
N ALA A 187 8.81 0.36 -12.19
CA ALA A 187 7.50 -0.10 -12.65
C ALA A 187 7.24 0.23 -14.13
N VAL A 188 7.54 1.46 -14.56
CA VAL A 188 7.46 1.86 -15.96
C VAL A 188 8.31 0.96 -16.87
N GLY A 189 9.50 0.55 -16.42
CA GLY A 189 10.37 -0.37 -17.16
C GLY A 189 9.78 -1.77 -17.38
N THR A 190 8.80 -2.17 -16.56
CA THR A 190 8.09 -3.46 -16.69
C THR A 190 6.73 -3.34 -17.39
N GLY A 191 6.26 -2.12 -17.62
CA GLY A 191 4.91 -1.88 -18.14
C GLY A 191 3.79 -2.07 -17.11
N LEU A 192 4.09 -2.14 -15.80
CA LEU A 192 3.07 -2.13 -14.75
C LEU A 192 2.67 -0.71 -14.36
N ALA A 193 1.38 -0.50 -14.10
CA ALA A 193 0.91 0.71 -13.44
C ALA A 193 1.43 0.74 -11.99
N VAL A 194 1.68 1.94 -11.47
CA VAL A 194 2.26 2.13 -10.14
C VAL A 194 1.51 3.17 -9.33
N ALA A 195 1.13 2.80 -8.11
CA ALA A 195 0.66 3.71 -7.09
C ALA A 195 1.75 3.92 -6.02
N ILE A 196 1.88 5.17 -5.57
CA ILE A 196 2.82 5.56 -4.52
C ILE A 196 2.06 6.06 -3.30
N SER A 197 2.29 5.45 -2.15
CA SER A 197 1.74 5.91 -0.88
C SER A 197 2.86 6.41 0.02
N PHE A 198 2.78 7.70 0.39
CA PHE A 198 3.69 8.29 1.36
C PHE A 198 3.15 8.07 2.78
N THR A 199 4.06 7.86 3.73
CA THR A 199 3.77 8.07 5.15
C THR A 199 4.22 9.47 5.57
N VAL A 200 3.63 9.96 6.65
CA VAL A 200 3.84 11.28 7.20
C VAL A 200 3.87 11.24 8.72
N GLU A 201 4.62 12.14 9.32
CA GLU A 201 4.68 12.34 10.76
C GLU A 201 3.45 13.12 11.27
N THR A 202 3.40 13.30 12.59
CA THR A 202 2.31 14.00 13.30
C THR A 202 2.04 15.44 12.84
N ASP A 203 2.96 16.04 12.08
CA ASP A 203 2.85 17.38 11.49
C ASP A 203 2.44 17.37 10.00
N GLY A 204 2.15 16.20 9.44
CA GLY A 204 1.71 16.02 8.05
C GLY A 204 2.83 16.10 7.02
N ARG A 205 4.10 16.09 7.45
CA ARG A 205 5.28 16.03 6.57
C ARG A 205 5.80 14.62 6.49
N LEU A 206 6.47 14.27 5.40
CA LEU A 206 7.22 13.01 5.31
C LEU A 206 8.25 12.95 6.45
N PRO A 207 8.74 11.75 6.85
CA PRO A 207 9.82 11.61 7.84
C PRO A 207 11.07 12.46 7.53
N THR A 208 11.31 12.76 6.25
CA THR A 208 12.37 13.68 5.78
C THR A 208 12.10 15.18 6.05
N GLY A 209 10.95 15.54 6.62
CA GLY A 209 10.46 16.91 6.81
C GLY A 209 9.87 17.57 5.56
N GLN A 210 9.88 16.87 4.41
CA GLN A 210 9.30 17.37 3.16
C GLN A 210 7.77 17.43 3.26
N GLN A 211 7.18 18.52 2.75
CA GLN A 211 5.72 18.64 2.68
C GLN A 211 5.15 17.61 1.69
N LEU A 212 4.06 16.94 2.05
CA LEU A 212 3.40 15.93 1.21
C LEU A 212 3.10 16.44 -0.21
N SER A 213 2.58 17.68 -0.33
CA SER A 213 2.31 18.31 -1.63
C SER A 213 3.56 18.43 -2.51
N ARG A 214 4.68 18.85 -1.91
CA ARG A 214 5.97 18.98 -2.59
C ARG A 214 6.55 17.63 -2.97
N ALA A 215 6.34 16.60 -2.16
CA ALA A 215 6.78 15.25 -2.48
C ALA A 215 6.06 14.70 -3.73
N ILE A 216 4.72 14.83 -3.78
CA ILE A 216 3.90 14.43 -4.93
C ILE A 216 4.30 15.21 -6.19
N GLU A 217 4.41 16.53 -6.10
CA GLU A 217 4.82 17.39 -7.22
C GLU A 217 6.21 17.02 -7.75
N GLN A 218 7.17 16.70 -6.85
CA GLN A 218 8.50 16.29 -7.24
C GLN A 218 8.50 14.95 -7.98
N VAL A 219 7.80 13.94 -7.45
CA VAL A 219 7.69 12.63 -8.12
C VAL A 219 7.07 12.80 -9.51
N ASP A 220 5.99 13.56 -9.63
CA ASP A 220 5.36 13.82 -10.93
C ASP A 220 6.32 14.55 -11.89
N ALA A 221 7.05 15.56 -11.43
CA ALA A 221 8.00 16.30 -12.26
C ALA A 221 9.16 15.41 -12.74
N GLU A 222 9.71 14.56 -11.88
CA GLU A 222 10.89 13.74 -12.18
C GLU A 222 10.57 12.44 -12.92
N THR A 223 9.28 12.08 -13.01
CA THR A 223 8.81 10.85 -13.68
C THR A 223 7.89 11.13 -14.87
N ASN A 224 7.69 12.40 -15.25
CA ASN A 224 6.71 12.81 -16.26
C ASN A 224 5.28 12.30 -15.93
N SER A 225 4.91 12.45 -14.65
CA SER A 225 3.63 12.05 -14.08
C SER A 225 3.27 10.57 -14.32
N ALA A 226 4.28 9.70 -14.33
CA ALA A 226 4.12 8.28 -14.63
C ALA A 226 3.44 7.49 -13.51
N ALA A 227 3.47 7.97 -12.26
CA ALA A 227 2.66 7.38 -11.19
C ALA A 227 1.17 7.45 -11.54
N ALA A 228 0.47 6.31 -11.52
CA ALA A 228 -0.96 6.23 -11.82
C ALA A 228 -1.75 7.09 -10.82
N TYR A 229 -1.41 7.02 -9.54
CA TYR A 229 -1.96 7.86 -8.49
C TYR A 229 -1.07 7.83 -7.25
N PHE A 230 -1.41 8.69 -6.28
CA PHE A 230 -0.79 8.71 -4.97
C PHE A 230 -1.79 8.35 -3.88
N MET A 231 -1.26 7.95 -2.73
CA MET A 231 -2.01 7.70 -1.50
C MET A 231 -1.27 8.27 -0.29
N VAL A 232 -1.96 8.29 0.85
CA VAL A 232 -1.34 8.49 2.16
C VAL A 232 -1.63 7.26 3.01
N ASN A 233 -0.62 6.69 3.63
CA ASN A 233 -0.78 5.54 4.53
C ASN A 233 0.09 5.63 5.77
N CYS A 234 -0.12 4.68 6.69
CA CYS A 234 0.69 4.48 7.90
C CYS A 234 0.70 5.65 8.89
N ALA A 235 -0.25 6.59 8.79
CA ALA A 235 -0.44 7.68 9.73
C ALA A 235 -1.93 7.81 10.07
N HIS A 236 -2.27 8.35 11.24
CA HIS A 236 -3.66 8.61 11.59
C HIS A 236 -4.16 9.88 10.87
N PRO A 237 -5.44 9.99 10.46
CA PRO A 237 -5.91 11.19 9.75
C PRO A 237 -5.71 12.51 10.51
N THR A 238 -5.65 12.46 11.84
CA THR A 238 -5.35 13.64 12.68
C THR A 238 -3.97 14.24 12.40
N HIS A 239 -3.01 13.44 11.94
CA HIS A 239 -1.65 13.88 11.63
C HIS A 239 -1.56 14.67 10.33
N PHE A 240 -2.39 14.33 9.33
CA PHE A 240 -2.20 14.85 7.97
C PHE A 240 -3.40 15.56 7.36
N ARG A 241 -4.59 15.51 7.98
CA ARG A 241 -5.78 16.18 7.43
C ARG A 241 -5.58 17.69 7.20
N SER A 242 -4.75 18.35 8.01
CA SER A 242 -4.45 19.78 7.87
C SER A 242 -3.59 20.09 6.64
N ALA A 243 -2.84 19.11 6.12
CA ALA A 243 -2.10 19.27 4.87
C ALA A 243 -3.04 19.56 3.69
N PHE A 244 -4.31 19.13 3.77
CA PHE A 244 -5.32 19.34 2.74
C PHE A 244 -6.11 20.65 2.86
N ASP A 245 -5.88 21.42 3.92
CA ASP A 245 -6.51 22.75 4.10
C ASP A 245 -5.94 23.76 3.11
N HIS A 246 -4.71 23.54 2.65
CA HIS A 246 -4.11 24.27 1.56
C HIS A 246 -4.51 23.60 0.23
N GLY A 247 -5.27 24.32 -0.59
CA GLY A 247 -5.69 23.84 -1.91
C GLY A 247 -4.52 23.57 -2.85
N GLY A 248 -4.82 22.93 -3.99
CA GLY A 248 -3.85 22.66 -5.04
C GLY A 248 -4.22 21.43 -5.87
N GLU A 249 -3.74 21.39 -7.11
CA GLU A 249 -4.00 20.30 -8.05
C GLU A 249 -3.42 18.96 -7.59
N TRP A 250 -2.37 18.98 -6.76
CA TRP A 250 -1.76 17.79 -6.17
C TRP A 250 -2.78 16.92 -5.40
N ARG A 251 -3.84 17.52 -4.82
CA ARG A 251 -4.90 16.76 -4.13
C ARG A 251 -5.68 15.85 -5.09
N HIS A 252 -5.79 16.22 -6.36
CA HIS A 252 -6.43 15.37 -7.37
C HIS A 252 -5.60 14.14 -7.72
N ARG A 253 -4.31 14.14 -7.38
CA ARG A 253 -3.41 12.99 -7.55
C ARG A 253 -3.59 11.96 -6.43
N ILE A 254 -4.19 12.34 -5.29
CA ILE A 254 -4.50 11.42 -4.19
C ILE A 254 -5.79 10.67 -4.52
N VAL A 255 -5.67 9.35 -4.69
CA VAL A 255 -6.78 8.46 -5.00
C VAL A 255 -7.05 7.47 -3.87
N GLY A 256 -6.15 7.35 -2.89
CA GLY A 256 -6.37 6.45 -1.76
C GLY A 256 -5.84 6.93 -0.42
N VAL A 257 -6.45 6.42 0.64
CA VAL A 257 -6.05 6.63 2.03
C VAL A 257 -6.10 5.30 2.77
N ARG A 258 -5.01 4.97 3.46
CA ARG A 258 -4.86 3.75 4.28
C ARG A 258 -4.28 4.10 5.65
N ALA A 259 -5.12 4.57 6.55
CA ALA A 259 -4.62 5.13 7.81
C ALA A 259 -4.30 4.09 8.88
N ASN A 260 -3.48 4.48 9.87
CA ASN A 260 -3.32 3.73 11.12
C ASN A 260 -4.56 3.87 12.00
N ALA A 261 -4.77 2.88 12.88
CA ALA A 261 -5.81 2.96 13.90
C ALA A 261 -5.45 3.89 15.06
N SER A 262 -4.20 3.81 15.53
CA SER A 262 -3.72 4.60 16.65
C SER A 262 -3.33 6.02 16.24
N THR A 263 -3.57 6.98 17.13
CA THR A 263 -3.12 8.38 17.00
C THR A 263 -1.67 8.61 17.44
N LEU A 264 -1.00 7.59 17.97
CA LEU A 264 0.40 7.66 18.41
C LEU A 264 1.32 7.98 17.23
N SER A 265 2.44 8.64 17.53
CA SER A 265 3.53 8.88 16.58
C SER A 265 4.20 7.58 16.18
N HIS A 266 4.94 7.58 15.06
CA HIS A 266 5.71 6.41 14.64
C HIS A 266 6.71 5.94 15.72
N ALA A 267 7.40 6.89 16.37
CA ALA A 267 8.33 6.57 17.44
C ALA A 267 7.65 5.89 18.64
N GLU A 268 6.45 6.32 19.01
CA GLU A 268 5.68 5.68 20.08
C GLU A 268 5.19 4.29 19.68
N LEU A 269 4.82 4.08 18.40
CA LEU A 269 4.39 2.78 17.89
C LEU A 269 5.55 1.78 17.80
N ASP A 270 6.76 2.22 17.47
CA ASP A 270 7.97 1.37 17.42
C ASP A 270 8.36 0.83 18.80
N GLU A 271 8.10 1.62 19.86
CA GLU A 271 8.35 1.21 21.24
C GLU A 271 7.15 0.48 21.88
N ALA A 272 6.02 0.40 21.18
CA ALA A 272 4.81 -0.20 21.72
C ALA A 272 4.95 -1.74 21.86
N THR A 273 4.69 -2.23 23.07
CA THR A 273 4.70 -3.68 23.37
C THR A 273 3.32 -4.31 23.33
N ALA A 274 2.28 -3.49 23.18
CA ALA A 274 0.89 -3.89 23.07
C ALA A 274 0.23 -3.10 21.94
N LEU A 275 -0.81 -3.69 21.36
CA LEU A 275 -1.61 -3.02 20.35
C LEU A 275 -2.43 -1.89 20.97
N ASP A 276 -2.23 -0.67 20.49
CA ASP A 276 -3.26 0.36 20.57
C ASP A 276 -4.20 0.14 19.38
N GLU A 277 -5.36 -0.47 19.64
CA GLU A 277 -6.33 -0.79 18.60
C GLU A 277 -7.13 0.43 18.11
N GLY A 278 -6.98 1.61 18.73
CA GLY A 278 -7.77 2.79 18.38
C GLY A 278 -9.29 2.59 18.51
N ASP A 279 -10.07 3.42 17.82
CA ASP A 279 -11.53 3.29 17.75
C ASP A 279 -11.97 3.28 16.27
N PRO A 280 -12.54 2.17 15.76
CA PRO A 280 -13.08 2.08 14.40
C PRO A 280 -14.03 3.23 14.03
N ALA A 281 -14.91 3.65 14.95
CA ALA A 281 -15.91 4.68 14.69
C ALA A 281 -15.26 6.08 14.57
N ASP A 282 -14.30 6.39 15.46
CA ASP A 282 -13.53 7.63 15.37
C ASP A 282 -12.70 7.67 14.08
N LEU A 283 -12.03 6.57 13.73
CA LEU A 283 -11.26 6.45 12.50
C LEU A 283 -12.13 6.66 11.26
N GLY A 284 -13.33 6.07 11.23
CA GLY A 284 -14.31 6.27 10.16
C GLY A 284 -14.75 7.73 10.04
N ALA A 285 -15.11 8.37 11.17
CA ALA A 285 -15.48 9.79 11.19
C ALA A 285 -14.33 10.70 10.73
N ALA A 286 -13.09 10.38 11.10
CA ALA A 286 -11.90 11.11 10.67
C ALA A 286 -11.66 11.01 9.16
N HIS A 287 -11.94 9.86 8.54
CA HIS A 287 -11.92 9.70 7.08
C HIS A 287 -13.03 10.53 6.41
N ALA A 288 -14.28 10.40 6.86
CA ALA A 288 -15.40 11.14 6.30
C ALA A 288 -15.17 12.65 6.31
N ALA A 289 -14.55 13.18 7.38
CA ALA A 289 -14.21 14.59 7.48
C ALA A 289 -13.24 15.08 6.37
N MET A 290 -12.45 14.21 5.74
CA MET A 290 -11.51 14.57 4.66
C MET A 290 -12.14 14.52 3.26
N ARG A 291 -13.31 13.91 3.09
CA ARG A 291 -13.94 13.60 1.79
C ARG A 291 -14.00 14.80 0.85
N ASP A 292 -14.49 15.94 1.31
CA ASP A 292 -14.66 17.16 0.48
C ASP A 292 -13.33 17.75 -0.03
N ARG A 293 -12.23 17.47 0.67
CA ARG A 293 -10.89 17.96 0.33
C ARG A 293 -10.12 16.99 -0.57
N LEU A 294 -10.62 15.76 -0.71
CA LEU A 294 -10.00 14.66 -1.45
C LEU A 294 -10.97 14.09 -2.51
N PRO A 295 -11.33 14.90 -3.53
CA PRO A 295 -12.39 14.57 -4.49
C PRO A 295 -12.05 13.43 -5.46
N SER A 296 -10.80 12.97 -5.49
CA SER A 296 -10.34 11.86 -6.33
C SER A 296 -10.25 10.54 -5.57
N VAL A 297 -10.47 10.52 -4.25
CA VAL A 297 -10.31 9.31 -3.46
C VAL A 297 -11.43 8.31 -3.74
N THR A 298 -11.00 7.15 -4.24
CA THR A 298 -11.84 5.97 -4.48
C THR A 298 -11.30 4.75 -3.75
N VAL A 299 -10.04 4.74 -3.32
CA VAL A 299 -9.39 3.61 -2.64
C VAL A 299 -9.34 3.85 -1.13
N LEU A 300 -9.93 2.94 -0.36
CA LEU A 300 -9.98 3.02 1.10
C LEU A 300 -9.53 1.70 1.72
N GLY A 301 -8.72 1.80 2.76
CA GLY A 301 -8.33 0.67 3.58
C GLY A 301 -7.68 1.12 4.87
N GLY A 302 -6.94 0.22 5.49
CA GLY A 302 -6.22 0.50 6.72
C GLY A 302 -4.74 0.16 6.61
N CYS A 303 -3.99 0.52 7.64
CA CYS A 303 -2.59 0.19 7.83
C CYS A 303 -2.36 -0.33 9.26
N CYS A 304 -1.23 -0.05 9.89
CA CYS A 304 -0.89 -0.60 11.21
C CYS A 304 -2.00 -0.38 12.25
N GLY A 305 -2.34 -1.44 12.98
CA GLY A 305 -3.37 -1.47 14.01
C GLY A 305 -4.81 -1.62 13.51
N THR A 306 -5.03 -1.56 12.20
CA THR A 306 -6.38 -1.76 11.63
C THR A 306 -6.66 -3.22 11.28
N ASP A 307 -7.91 -3.62 11.43
CA ASP A 307 -8.47 -4.90 10.98
C ASP A 307 -9.74 -4.67 10.15
N ALA A 308 -10.48 -5.72 9.82
CA ALA A 308 -11.74 -5.61 9.07
C ALA A 308 -12.79 -4.70 9.74
N ARG A 309 -12.84 -4.61 11.08
CA ARG A 309 -13.80 -3.72 11.79
C ARG A 309 -13.52 -2.25 11.46
N HIS A 310 -12.25 -1.89 11.44
CA HIS A 310 -11.77 -0.55 11.11
C HIS A 310 -12.07 -0.19 9.66
N VAL A 311 -11.71 -1.06 8.72
CA VAL A 311 -11.95 -0.82 7.29
C VAL A 311 -13.46 -0.71 6.99
N ALA A 312 -14.30 -1.53 7.63
CA ALA A 312 -15.75 -1.43 7.49
C ALA A 312 -16.29 -0.07 7.94
N ALA A 313 -15.81 0.43 9.08
CA ALA A 313 -16.19 1.75 9.60
C ALA A 313 -15.71 2.89 8.69
N ILE A 314 -14.49 2.79 8.15
CA ILE A 314 -13.94 3.75 7.16
C ILE A 314 -14.83 3.81 5.92
N VAL A 315 -15.13 2.66 5.32
CA VAL A 315 -15.89 2.57 4.07
C VAL A 315 -17.33 3.03 4.25
N SER A 316 -17.98 2.65 5.36
CA SER A 316 -19.35 3.10 5.69
C SER A 316 -19.41 4.62 5.86
N ALA A 317 -18.54 5.17 6.71
CA ALA A 317 -18.51 6.61 6.97
C ALA A 317 -18.15 7.43 5.73
N TRP A 318 -17.23 6.94 4.89
CA TRP A 318 -16.86 7.60 3.64
C TRP A 318 -18.01 7.61 2.63
N SER A 319 -18.74 6.49 2.50
CA SER A 319 -19.88 6.36 1.60
C SER A 319 -21.05 7.25 2.03
N GLY A 320 -21.20 7.48 3.34
CA GLY A 320 -22.31 8.20 3.95
C GLY A 320 -23.48 7.28 4.30
N ASP A 321 -23.20 6.00 4.52
CA ASP A 321 -24.15 4.96 4.94
C ASP A 321 -24.39 4.99 6.47
#